data_AF-A0A1B7SHS9-F1
#
_entry.id   AF-A0A1B7SHS9-F1
#
_cell.length_a   1.000
_cell.length_b   1.000
_cell.length_c   1.000
_cell.angle_alpha   90.00
_cell.angle_beta   90.00
_cell.angle_gamma   90.00
#
_symmetry.space_group_name_H-M   'P 1'
#
loop_
_entity.id
_entity.type
_entity.pdbx_description
1 polymer ?
#
loop_
_entity_poly.entity_id
_entity_poly.type
_entity_poly.pdbx_seq_one_letter_code
_entity_poly.pdbx_strand_id
1 'polypeptide(L)'
;MLCLLLFGGFSLAKLICPDSNPLNCYPELFEPSIEWKPVREGQIIPGGLDIRLNIDTLEREAKLTGSSQENENGAVAVPKDIMELDEEQNLTEALRYLSRFVDDGVGDSSTLLKKLEFVSEMSSDSDYGVDTMQYIQPLIRLSGLYGEEGLRQINDEDRNEVRELATIILSSSLRNNAEAQRKFLQYFSDPMDFVDHLTAKIQNDVLLRRRLGILGSLLNSGSLIDEFESIKKKLLILYPQVVNPATKQRLMNIISDITGDVDDGDMDRQFANIAQDTLINQEALDDGTLRLLDELKKLKLNNKNLFKAKSEFLEWLNKRMEALKAAKDPKLEEFRSLRHEIFGNAKAMRKSYDEL
;
A
#
# COMPACT_ATOMS: atom_id res chain seq x y z
N MET A 1 -37.53 -43.52 20.93
CA MET A 1 -37.23 -42.40 20.02
C MET A 1 -36.33 -41.43 20.78
N LEU A 2 -35.04 -41.79 20.83
CA LEU A 2 -33.90 -41.03 20.28
C LEU A 2 -33.60 -39.71 21.02
N CYS A 3 -32.56 -39.74 21.86
CA CYS A 3 -31.75 -38.58 22.15
C CYS A 3 -30.28 -39.01 22.00
N LEU A 4 -29.68 -38.62 20.88
CA LEU A 4 -28.27 -38.74 20.57
C LEU A 4 -27.60 -37.44 21.03
N LEU A 5 -26.73 -37.51 22.03
CA LEU A 5 -25.72 -36.48 22.28
C LEU A 5 -24.36 -37.10 22.01
N LEU A 6 -23.73 -36.58 20.97
CA LEU A 6 -22.38 -36.89 20.52
C LEU A 6 -21.39 -36.40 21.58
N PHE A 7 -20.59 -37.31 22.13
CA PHE A 7 -19.38 -36.99 22.88
C PHE A 7 -18.30 -36.49 21.90
N GLY A 8 -17.87 -35.23 22.09
CA GLY A 8 -16.67 -34.69 21.47
C GLY A 8 -15.43 -35.44 21.97
N GLY A 9 -14.51 -35.70 21.05
CA GLY A 9 -13.26 -36.41 21.31
C GLY A 9 -12.34 -35.64 22.26
N PHE A 10 -11.93 -36.28 23.34
CA PHE A 10 -10.79 -35.86 24.14
C PHE A 10 -9.50 -36.15 23.35
N SER A 11 -8.76 -35.10 23.00
CA SER A 11 -7.40 -35.20 22.46
C SER A 11 -6.45 -35.69 23.57
N LEU A 12 -5.64 -36.71 23.30
CA LEU A 12 -4.57 -37.15 24.21
C LEU A 12 -3.52 -36.03 24.29
N ALA A 13 -3.36 -35.40 25.45
CA ALA A 13 -2.33 -34.40 25.68
C ALA A 13 -0.92 -35.05 25.56
N LYS A 14 -0.08 -34.49 24.70
CA LYS A 14 1.32 -34.91 24.52
C LYS A 14 2.12 -34.53 25.77
N LEU A 15 2.93 -35.46 26.29
CA LEU A 15 3.72 -35.29 27.52
C LEU A 15 5.21 -35.08 27.20
N ILE A 16 5.88 -34.24 27.98
CA ILE A 16 7.33 -34.05 28.02
C ILE A 16 7.86 -34.75 29.27
N CYS A 17 8.86 -35.62 29.11
CA CYS A 17 9.52 -36.33 30.21
C CYS A 17 11.00 -35.95 30.21
N PRO A 18 11.49 -35.22 31.24
CA PRO A 18 12.88 -34.76 31.28
C PRO A 18 13.88 -35.89 31.59
N ASP A 19 13.42 -37.00 32.15
CA ASP A 19 14.22 -38.18 32.46
C ASP A 19 13.43 -39.47 32.23
N SER A 20 14.07 -40.63 32.48
CA SER A 20 13.44 -41.95 32.31
C SER A 20 12.44 -42.32 33.41
N ASN A 21 12.20 -41.45 34.40
CA ASN A 21 11.21 -41.68 35.44
C ASN A 21 9.82 -41.20 34.97
N PRO A 22 8.84 -42.10 34.79
CA PRO A 22 7.51 -41.74 34.27
C PRO A 22 6.74 -40.76 35.16
N LEU A 23 7.13 -40.61 36.43
CA LEU A 23 6.48 -39.68 37.38
C LEU A 23 6.90 -38.22 37.18
N ASN A 24 7.98 -37.96 36.43
CA ASN A 24 8.50 -36.62 36.19
C ASN A 24 7.97 -35.98 34.90
N CYS A 25 7.07 -36.67 34.19
CA CYS A 25 6.47 -36.17 32.96
C CYS A 25 5.43 -35.07 33.25
N TYR A 26 5.34 -34.09 32.35
CA TYR A 26 4.38 -32.99 32.41
C TYR A 26 3.80 -32.72 31.02
N PRO A 27 2.62 -32.10 30.91
CA PRO A 27 2.02 -31.78 29.62
C PRO A 27 2.90 -30.82 28.80
N GLU A 28 2.96 -31.05 27.49
CA GLU A 28 3.66 -30.18 26.54
C GLU A 28 3.04 -28.77 26.52
N LEU A 29 1.73 -28.67 26.71
CA LEU A 29 1.04 -27.39 26.88
C LEU A 29 1.00 -27.00 28.37
N PHE A 30 1.37 -25.78 28.69
CA PHE A 30 1.26 -25.25 30.05
C PHE A 30 -0.21 -25.14 30.46
N GLU A 31 -0.56 -25.72 31.63
CA GLU A 31 -1.90 -25.67 32.21
C GLU A 31 -2.05 -24.44 33.12
N PRO A 32 -2.75 -23.38 32.67
CA PRO A 32 -2.76 -22.12 33.39
C PRO A 32 -3.58 -22.21 34.70
N SER A 33 -3.21 -21.41 35.70
CA SER A 33 -3.98 -21.24 36.95
C SER A 33 -4.04 -19.79 37.38
N ILE A 34 -4.94 -19.47 38.29
CA ILE A 34 -5.10 -18.10 38.85
C ILE A 34 -3.87 -17.69 39.69
N GLU A 35 -3.16 -18.67 40.26
CA GLU A 35 -1.88 -18.47 40.94
C GLU A 35 -0.69 -18.69 40.00
N TRP A 36 0.44 -18.03 40.29
CA TRP A 36 1.69 -18.19 39.56
C TRP A 36 2.21 -19.62 39.67
N LYS A 37 2.40 -20.28 38.51
CA LYS A 37 3.05 -21.59 38.42
C LYS A 37 4.33 -21.49 37.59
N PRO A 38 5.39 -22.21 37.97
CA PRO A 38 6.61 -22.27 37.18
C PRO A 38 6.33 -22.96 35.84
N VAL A 39 6.85 -22.38 34.76
CA VAL A 39 6.83 -22.95 33.41
C VAL A 39 8.03 -23.88 33.27
N ARG A 40 7.78 -25.17 33.01
CA ARG A 40 8.84 -26.17 32.87
C ARG A 40 9.48 -26.10 31.50
N GLU A 41 10.71 -26.59 31.41
CA GLU A 41 11.51 -26.56 30.19
C GLU A 41 10.78 -27.27 29.02
N GLY A 42 10.78 -26.63 27.84
CA GLY A 42 10.09 -27.18 26.67
C GLY A 42 8.56 -27.08 26.68
N GLN A 43 7.91 -26.58 27.73
CA GLN A 43 6.46 -26.33 27.71
C GLN A 43 6.11 -25.16 26.79
N ILE A 44 5.05 -25.35 26.02
CA ILE A 44 4.42 -24.33 25.19
C ILE A 44 3.45 -23.55 26.06
N ILE A 45 3.62 -22.22 26.13
CA ILE A 45 2.74 -21.32 26.88
C ILE A 45 1.63 -20.84 25.93
N PRO A 46 0.34 -21.12 26.22
CA PRO A 46 -0.77 -20.52 25.49
C PRO A 46 -0.71 -18.98 25.54
N GLY A 47 -1.10 -18.30 24.46
CA GLY A 47 -1.21 -16.85 24.44
C GLY A 47 -2.25 -16.33 25.45
N GLY A 48 -2.05 -15.10 25.95
CA GLY A 48 -2.99 -14.45 26.88
C GLY A 48 -2.78 -14.75 28.36
N LEU A 49 -1.60 -15.23 28.76
CA LEU A 49 -1.22 -15.41 30.17
C LEU A 49 -0.26 -14.32 30.62
N ASP A 50 -0.35 -13.94 31.90
CA ASP A 50 0.68 -13.13 32.54
C ASP A 50 1.93 -13.99 32.71
N ILE A 51 3.08 -13.52 32.20
CA ILE A 51 4.37 -14.20 32.32
C ILE A 51 5.33 -13.29 33.07
N ARG A 52 6.02 -13.83 34.07
CA ARG A 52 7.09 -13.12 34.78
C ARG A 52 8.32 -13.99 34.97
N LEU A 53 9.44 -13.35 35.28
CA LEU A 53 10.62 -14.01 35.82
C LEU A 53 10.62 -13.79 37.33
N ASN A 54 10.58 -14.86 38.11
CA ASN A 54 10.76 -14.76 39.55
C ASN A 54 12.23 -14.40 39.82
N ILE A 55 12.49 -13.25 40.46
CA ILE A 55 13.84 -12.71 40.61
C ILE A 55 14.66 -13.52 41.64
N ASP A 56 13.99 -14.15 42.60
CA ASP A 56 14.66 -14.92 43.66
C ASP A 56 15.06 -16.33 43.16
N THR A 57 14.22 -16.96 42.32
CA THR A 57 14.49 -18.31 41.79
C THR A 57 15.05 -18.30 40.37
N LEU A 58 14.96 -17.17 39.66
CA LEU A 58 15.24 -17.02 38.22
C LEU A 58 14.41 -17.95 37.32
N GLU A 59 13.28 -18.44 37.81
CA GLU A 59 12.36 -19.29 37.03
C GLU A 59 11.27 -18.46 36.36
N ARG A 60 10.87 -18.87 35.16
CA ARG A 60 9.74 -18.27 34.44
C ARG A 60 8.44 -18.81 35.04
N GLU A 61 7.54 -17.93 35.43
CA GLU A 61 6.22 -18.29 35.96
C GLU A 61 5.13 -17.72 35.05
N ALA A 62 4.01 -18.44 34.93
CA ALA A 62 2.83 -17.97 34.23
C ALA A 62 1.56 -18.18 35.07
N LYS A 63 0.57 -17.30 34.90
CA LYS A 63 -0.77 -17.43 35.47
C LYS A 63 -1.84 -16.94 34.51
N LEU A 64 -3.09 -17.31 34.76
CA LEU A 64 -4.26 -16.72 34.16
C LEU A 64 -4.32 -15.23 34.55
N THR A 65 -4.49 -14.38 33.55
CA THR A 65 -4.76 -12.96 33.73
C THR A 65 -6.06 -12.83 34.53
N GLY A 66 -5.94 -12.39 35.78
CA GLY A 66 -7.00 -12.54 36.78
C GLY A 66 -8.23 -11.69 36.46
N SER A 67 -9.38 -12.35 36.24
CA SER A 67 -10.69 -11.77 36.53
C SER A 67 -11.36 -12.58 37.65
N SER A 68 -11.81 -11.86 38.70
CA SER A 68 -12.55 -12.31 39.91
C SER A 68 -11.74 -12.55 41.19
N GLN A 69 -11.85 -11.62 42.15
CA GLN A 69 -12.50 -11.93 43.44
C GLN A 69 -13.33 -10.72 43.92
N GLU A 70 -14.52 -11.04 44.40
CA GLU A 70 -15.51 -10.16 45.00
C GLU A 70 -14.97 -9.49 46.27
N ASN A 71 -15.20 -8.19 46.42
CA ASN A 71 -15.15 -7.55 47.74
C ASN A 71 -16.53 -7.71 48.39
N GLU A 72 -16.63 -8.53 49.44
CA GLU A 72 -17.64 -8.27 50.46
C GLU A 72 -17.20 -7.04 51.28
N ASN A 73 -18.08 -6.05 51.30
CA ASN A 73 -18.16 -4.92 52.23
C ASN A 73 -17.19 -3.75 52.04
N GLY A 74 -17.70 -2.70 51.41
CA GLY A 74 -17.17 -1.34 51.55
C GLY A 74 -17.51 -0.47 50.35
N ALA A 75 -18.68 0.17 50.37
CA ALA A 75 -19.09 1.11 49.35
C ALA A 75 -18.05 2.24 49.15
N VAL A 76 -17.38 2.22 48.00
CA VAL A 76 -16.78 3.41 47.40
C VAL A 76 -17.23 3.41 45.94
N ALA A 77 -18.08 4.38 45.60
CA ALA A 77 -18.57 4.58 44.25
C ALA A 77 -17.39 4.97 43.35
N VAL A 78 -16.93 4.05 42.50
CA VAL A 78 -16.05 4.33 41.37
C VAL A 78 -16.94 4.36 40.13
N PRO A 79 -16.85 5.39 39.27
CA PRO A 79 -17.73 5.54 38.12
C PRO A 79 -17.68 4.29 37.23
N LYS A 80 -18.87 3.82 36.83
CA LYS A 80 -19.01 2.97 35.65
C LYS A 80 -18.45 3.77 34.48
N ASP A 81 -17.29 3.36 33.99
CA ASP A 81 -16.91 3.34 32.57
C ASP A 81 -15.40 3.13 32.53
N ILE A 82 -15.02 1.95 32.06
CA ILE A 82 -13.84 1.58 31.26
C ILE A 82 -13.73 0.05 31.46
N MET A 83 -14.58 -0.68 30.74
CA MET A 83 -14.20 -2.01 30.30
C MET A 83 -13.02 -1.79 29.36
N GLU A 84 -11.85 -2.37 29.62
CA GLU A 84 -10.82 -2.51 28.58
C GLU A 84 -11.46 -3.36 27.47
N LEU A 85 -11.87 -2.69 26.41
CA LEU A 85 -12.46 -3.33 25.24
C LEU A 85 -11.40 -4.24 24.60
N ASP A 86 -11.86 -5.35 24.02
CA ASP A 86 -11.07 -6.19 23.13
C ASP A 86 -10.50 -5.35 21.95
N GLU A 87 -9.33 -5.71 21.42
CA GLU A 87 -8.67 -4.97 20.32
C GLU A 87 -9.58 -4.84 19.10
N GLU A 88 -10.34 -5.89 18.78
CA GLU A 88 -11.35 -5.90 17.72
C GLU A 88 -12.48 -4.89 17.99
N GLN A 89 -12.92 -4.79 19.25
CA GLN A 89 -13.94 -3.82 19.67
C GLN A 89 -13.40 -2.38 19.61
N ASN A 90 -12.15 -2.17 20.03
CA ASN A 90 -11.46 -0.88 19.91
C ASN A 90 -11.29 -0.45 18.45
N LEU A 91 -10.93 -1.38 17.56
CA LEU A 91 -10.82 -1.13 16.12
C LEU A 91 -12.16 -0.73 15.54
N THR A 92 -13.20 -1.49 15.85
CA THR A 92 -14.55 -1.20 15.39
C THR A 92 -15.04 0.15 15.92
N GLU A 93 -14.78 0.49 17.17
CA GLU A 93 -15.12 1.79 17.75
C GLU A 93 -14.36 2.93 17.06
N ALA A 94 -13.06 2.76 16.82
CA ALA A 94 -12.23 3.73 16.14
C ALA A 94 -12.73 3.99 14.71
N LEU A 95 -13.02 2.94 13.94
CA LEU A 95 -13.54 3.05 12.57
C LEU A 95 -14.93 3.70 12.51
N ARG A 96 -15.82 3.37 13.47
CA ARG A 96 -17.11 4.07 13.63
C ARG A 96 -16.92 5.54 13.95
N TYR A 97 -15.94 5.89 14.80
CA TYR A 97 -15.59 7.27 15.08
C TYR A 97 -15.17 8.01 13.80
N LEU A 98 -14.31 7.41 12.96
CA LEU A 98 -13.92 8.02 11.68
C LEU A 98 -15.14 8.32 10.79
N SER A 99 -16.09 7.39 10.72
CA SER A 99 -17.33 7.55 9.94
C SER A 99 -18.17 8.71 10.46
N ARG A 100 -18.43 8.76 11.77
CA ARG A 100 -19.23 9.83 12.38
C ARG A 100 -18.54 11.19 12.27
N PHE A 101 -17.23 11.24 12.40
CA PHE A 101 -16.46 12.47 12.19
C PHE A 101 -16.66 13.01 10.77
N VAL A 102 -16.58 12.13 9.77
CA VAL A 102 -16.61 12.48 8.35
C VAL A 102 -18.04 12.77 7.85
N ASP A 103 -19.02 12.00 8.28
CA ASP A 103 -20.41 12.08 7.80
C ASP A 103 -21.27 13.05 8.62
N ASP A 104 -21.15 13.02 9.94
CA ASP A 104 -21.99 13.83 10.84
C ASP A 104 -21.29 15.11 11.32
N GLY A 105 -19.97 15.21 11.16
CA GLY A 105 -19.17 16.28 11.74
C GLY A 105 -19.13 16.26 13.26
N VAL A 106 -19.15 15.07 13.84
CA VAL A 106 -19.10 14.87 15.29
C VAL A 106 -17.70 14.46 15.71
N GLY A 107 -17.08 15.25 16.57
CA GLY A 107 -15.78 14.95 17.18
C GLY A 107 -14.79 16.10 17.09
N ASP A 108 -13.55 15.85 17.52
CA ASP A 108 -12.44 16.79 17.45
C ASP A 108 -11.21 16.17 16.76
N SER A 109 -10.34 17.04 16.24
CA SER A 109 -9.15 16.62 15.47
C SER A 109 -8.13 15.85 16.31
N SER A 110 -8.00 16.13 17.61
CA SER A 110 -7.06 15.42 18.49
C SER A 110 -7.51 13.98 18.71
N THR A 111 -8.80 13.78 18.98
CA THR A 111 -9.38 12.43 19.11
C THR A 111 -9.33 11.68 17.78
N LEU A 112 -9.60 12.36 16.65
CA LEU A 112 -9.46 11.77 15.32
C LEU A 112 -8.05 11.25 15.07
N LEU A 113 -7.02 12.05 15.35
CA LEU A 113 -5.62 11.66 15.17
C LEU A 113 -5.29 10.41 15.98
N LYS A 114 -5.64 10.38 17.27
CA LYS A 114 -5.42 9.19 18.13
C LYS A 114 -6.10 7.93 17.59
N LYS A 115 -7.33 8.07 17.09
CA LYS A 115 -8.06 6.94 16.50
C LYS A 115 -7.42 6.49 15.18
N LEU A 116 -6.92 7.42 14.37
CA LEU A 116 -6.20 7.09 13.13
C LEU A 116 -4.85 6.43 13.40
N GLU A 117 -4.08 6.90 14.39
CA GLU A 117 -2.83 6.27 14.82
C GLU A 117 -3.07 4.81 15.25
N PHE A 118 -4.06 4.61 16.13
CA PHE A 118 -4.45 3.28 16.56
C PHE A 118 -4.85 2.38 15.39
N VAL A 119 -5.75 2.84 14.50
CA VAL A 119 -6.15 2.05 13.32
C VAL A 119 -4.94 1.76 12.43
N SER A 120 -4.00 2.70 12.28
CA SER A 120 -2.78 2.51 11.49
C SER A 120 -1.90 1.40 12.03
N GLU A 121 -1.79 1.25 13.36
CA GLU A 121 -1.04 0.17 14.00
C GLU A 121 -1.69 -1.19 13.72
N MET A 122 -3.02 -1.27 13.86
CA MET A 122 -3.78 -2.51 13.61
C MET A 122 -3.81 -2.90 12.12
N SER A 123 -3.75 -1.94 11.21
CA SER A 123 -3.99 -2.16 9.77
C SER A 123 -2.95 -3.03 9.05
N SER A 124 -1.82 -3.33 9.69
CA SER A 124 -0.81 -4.25 9.16
C SER A 124 -1.16 -5.72 9.36
N ASP A 125 -2.05 -6.02 10.30
CA ASP A 125 -2.60 -7.36 10.49
C ASP A 125 -3.56 -7.70 9.35
N SER A 126 -3.55 -8.94 8.88
CA SER A 126 -4.35 -9.35 7.73
C SER A 126 -5.85 -9.29 7.99
N ASP A 127 -6.28 -9.66 9.19
CA ASP A 127 -7.71 -9.76 9.54
C ASP A 127 -8.26 -8.36 9.80
N TYR A 128 -7.54 -7.56 10.60
CA TYR A 128 -7.91 -6.16 10.83
C TYR A 128 -7.80 -5.30 9.57
N GLY A 129 -6.88 -5.61 8.66
CA GLY A 129 -6.81 -5.00 7.34
C GLY A 129 -8.08 -5.24 6.52
N VAL A 130 -8.64 -6.45 6.58
CA VAL A 130 -9.91 -6.78 5.92
C VAL A 130 -11.08 -6.04 6.57
N ASP A 131 -11.12 -5.95 7.90
CA ASP A 131 -12.20 -5.23 8.61
C ASP A 131 -12.16 -3.73 8.39
N THR A 132 -10.96 -3.16 8.26
CA THR A 132 -10.77 -1.76 7.89
C THR A 132 -11.42 -1.43 6.54
N MET A 133 -11.46 -2.39 5.60
CA MET A 133 -12.12 -2.21 4.29
C MET A 133 -13.65 -2.18 4.36
N GLN A 134 -14.26 -2.35 5.53
CA GLN A 134 -15.67 -2.05 5.73
C GLN A 134 -15.94 -0.53 5.82
N TYR A 135 -14.88 0.27 6.04
CA TYR A 135 -14.94 1.71 6.28
C TYR A 135 -14.11 2.50 5.24
N ILE A 136 -14.22 2.10 3.97
CA ILE A 136 -13.45 2.71 2.87
C ILE A 136 -13.77 4.20 2.71
N GLN A 137 -15.05 4.57 2.75
CA GLN A 137 -15.49 5.96 2.50
C GLN A 137 -14.81 6.99 3.42
N PRO A 138 -14.79 6.82 4.76
CA PRO A 138 -14.18 7.81 5.63
C PRO A 138 -12.68 7.90 5.41
N LEU A 139 -12.00 6.77 5.18
CA LEU A 139 -10.57 6.75 4.88
C LEU A 139 -10.24 7.48 3.57
N ILE A 140 -11.04 7.27 2.51
CA ILE A 140 -10.88 8.00 1.25
C ILE A 140 -11.09 9.50 1.46
N ARG A 141 -12.13 9.91 2.19
CA ARG A 141 -12.41 11.32 2.45
C ARG A 141 -11.33 11.99 3.30
N LEU A 142 -10.80 11.30 4.31
CA LEU A 142 -9.71 11.79 5.16
C LEU A 142 -8.35 11.81 4.44
N SER A 143 -8.15 10.93 3.45
CA SER A 143 -6.93 10.96 2.62
C SER A 143 -6.86 12.18 1.69
N GLY A 144 -7.99 12.85 1.45
CA GLY A 144 -8.10 13.97 0.51
C GLY A 144 -7.97 13.57 -0.96
N LEU A 145 -8.13 12.28 -1.29
CA LEU A 145 -8.01 11.80 -2.68
C LEU A 145 -9.12 12.36 -3.59
N TYR A 146 -10.34 12.46 -3.08
CA TYR A 146 -11.53 12.96 -3.80
C TYR A 146 -11.93 14.38 -3.36
N GLY A 147 -10.97 15.17 -2.88
CA GLY A 147 -11.18 16.55 -2.45
C GLY A 147 -11.18 16.72 -0.93
N GLU A 148 -11.50 17.95 -0.50
CA GLU A 148 -11.26 18.43 0.87
C GLU A 148 -12.46 18.29 1.80
N GLU A 149 -13.56 17.69 1.33
CA GLU A 149 -14.82 17.68 2.09
C GLU A 149 -14.73 16.93 3.42
N GLY A 150 -13.94 15.86 3.48
CA GLY A 150 -13.67 15.12 4.72
C GLY A 150 -12.76 15.86 5.70
N LEU A 151 -12.08 16.92 5.25
CA LEU A 151 -11.05 17.63 5.99
C LEU A 151 -11.51 19.01 6.48
N ARG A 152 -12.75 19.42 6.18
CA ARG A 152 -13.29 20.77 6.47
C ARG A 152 -13.23 21.15 7.94
N GLN A 153 -13.38 20.17 8.83
CA GLN A 153 -13.44 20.38 10.29
C GLN A 153 -12.07 20.20 10.95
N ILE A 154 -11.03 19.97 10.16
CA ILE A 154 -9.67 19.72 10.63
C ILE A 154 -8.85 21.00 10.43
N ASN A 155 -8.14 21.37 11.49
CA ASN A 155 -7.25 22.53 11.49
C ASN A 155 -6.14 22.33 10.45
N ASP A 156 -5.66 23.43 9.86
CA ASP A 156 -4.66 23.37 8.77
C ASP A 156 -3.37 22.64 9.20
N GLU A 157 -2.99 22.74 10.47
CA GLU A 157 -1.81 22.10 11.06
C GLU A 157 -1.92 20.55 11.04
N ASP A 158 -3.10 20.01 11.31
CA ASP A 158 -3.35 18.56 11.43
C ASP A 158 -3.69 17.89 10.09
N ARG A 159 -4.08 18.66 9.07
CA ARG A 159 -4.60 18.11 7.79
C ARG A 159 -3.62 17.18 7.10
N ASN A 160 -2.33 17.52 7.10
CA ASN A 160 -1.34 16.68 6.43
C ASN A 160 -1.12 15.36 7.15
N GLU A 161 -1.14 15.37 8.49
CA GLU A 161 -0.99 14.16 9.30
C GLU A 161 -2.21 13.25 9.16
N VAL A 162 -3.42 13.81 9.17
CA VAL A 162 -4.65 13.04 8.91
C VAL A 162 -4.62 12.40 7.51
N ARG A 163 -4.24 13.16 6.48
CA ARG A 163 -4.10 12.61 5.12
C ARG A 163 -3.06 11.49 5.08
N GLU A 164 -1.93 11.68 5.75
CA GLU A 164 -0.86 10.69 5.81
C GLU A 164 -1.34 9.41 6.49
N LEU A 165 -1.90 9.48 7.70
CA LEU A 165 -2.41 8.33 8.43
C LEU A 165 -3.50 7.59 7.65
N ALA A 166 -4.48 8.30 7.08
CA ALA A 166 -5.53 7.69 6.27
C ALA A 166 -4.95 6.95 5.04
N THR A 167 -3.93 7.53 4.41
CA THR A 167 -3.25 6.90 3.26
C THR A 167 -2.40 5.70 3.69
N ILE A 168 -1.78 5.75 4.87
CA ILE A 168 -1.00 4.64 5.46
C ILE A 168 -1.91 3.48 5.82
N ILE A 169 -3.05 3.75 6.46
CA ILE A 169 -4.08 2.75 6.78
C ILE A 169 -4.47 2.01 5.50
N LEU A 170 -4.91 2.74 4.47
CA LEU A 170 -5.26 2.16 3.17
C LEU A 170 -4.10 1.31 2.59
N SER A 171 -2.90 1.86 2.52
CA SER A 171 -1.75 1.13 1.94
C SER A 171 -1.39 -0.13 2.73
N SER A 172 -1.50 -0.10 4.06
CA SER A 172 -1.12 -1.21 4.95
C SER A 172 -2.17 -2.31 4.91
N SER A 173 -3.45 -1.97 5.02
CA SER A 173 -4.56 -2.94 4.92
C SER A 173 -4.56 -3.67 3.58
N LEU A 174 -4.15 -2.99 2.50
CA LEU A 174 -4.10 -3.54 1.15
C LEU A 174 -2.84 -4.35 0.87
N ARG A 175 -1.76 -4.21 1.66
CA ARG A 175 -0.47 -4.80 1.31
C ARG A 175 -0.52 -6.32 1.47
N ASN A 176 -0.27 -7.05 0.37
CA ASN A 176 -0.27 -8.51 0.35
C ASN A 176 -1.57 -9.13 0.90
N ASN A 177 -2.71 -8.42 0.79
CA ASN A 177 -3.99 -8.84 1.33
C ASN A 177 -5.04 -8.88 0.22
N ALA A 178 -5.16 -10.02 -0.45
CA ALA A 178 -6.03 -10.18 -1.62
C ALA A 178 -7.52 -9.96 -1.29
N GLU A 179 -7.96 -10.33 -0.09
CA GLU A 179 -9.36 -10.10 0.31
C GLU A 179 -9.64 -8.61 0.52
N ALA A 180 -8.77 -7.89 1.24
CA ALA A 180 -8.91 -6.46 1.46
C ALA A 180 -8.90 -5.71 0.12
N GLN A 181 -7.98 -6.04 -0.78
CA GLN A 181 -7.91 -5.46 -2.11
C GLN A 181 -9.16 -5.71 -2.94
N ARG A 182 -9.70 -6.95 -2.92
CA ARG A 182 -10.95 -7.26 -3.61
C ARG A 182 -12.11 -6.42 -3.08
N LYS A 183 -12.28 -6.33 -1.75
CA LYS A 183 -13.32 -5.48 -1.12
C LYS A 183 -13.13 -4.01 -1.51
N PHE A 184 -11.89 -3.54 -1.49
CA PHE A 184 -11.53 -2.17 -1.83
C PHE A 184 -11.82 -1.83 -3.29
N LEU A 185 -11.39 -2.66 -4.24
CA LEU A 185 -11.62 -2.40 -5.67
C LEU A 185 -13.11 -2.51 -6.05
N GLN A 186 -13.85 -3.42 -5.41
CA GLN A 186 -15.31 -3.57 -5.60
C GLN A 186 -16.12 -2.37 -5.08
N TYR A 187 -15.54 -1.53 -4.22
CA TYR A 187 -16.18 -0.29 -3.77
C TYR A 187 -16.31 0.73 -4.92
N PHE A 188 -15.38 0.71 -5.88
CA PHE A 188 -15.39 1.64 -7.01
C PHE A 188 -16.17 1.06 -8.19
N SER A 189 -17.02 1.87 -8.81
CA SER A 189 -17.67 1.51 -10.07
C SER A 189 -16.67 1.40 -11.22
N ASP A 190 -15.60 2.21 -11.16
CA ASP A 190 -14.48 2.20 -12.09
C ASP A 190 -13.17 2.31 -11.27
N PRO A 191 -12.43 1.20 -11.09
CA PRO A 191 -11.15 1.23 -10.38
C PRO A 191 -10.10 2.16 -11.01
N MET A 192 -10.18 2.43 -12.32
CA MET A 192 -9.21 3.31 -12.97
C MET A 192 -9.41 4.78 -12.61
N ASP A 193 -10.63 5.21 -12.28
CA ASP A 193 -10.88 6.54 -11.70
C ASP A 193 -10.06 6.73 -10.41
N PHE A 194 -10.05 5.72 -9.54
CA PHE A 194 -9.24 5.74 -8.33
C PHE A 194 -7.73 5.83 -8.63
N VAL A 195 -7.25 5.04 -9.59
CA VAL A 195 -5.84 5.09 -10.03
C VAL A 195 -5.48 6.48 -10.57
N ASP A 196 -6.41 7.17 -11.21
CA ASP A 196 -6.20 8.53 -11.71
C ASP A 196 -6.00 9.52 -10.56
N HIS A 197 -6.76 9.37 -9.47
CA HIS A 197 -6.55 10.14 -8.24
C HIS A 197 -5.20 9.84 -7.56
N LEU A 198 -4.73 8.58 -7.59
CA LEU A 198 -3.44 8.19 -7.03
C LEU A 198 -2.24 8.72 -7.84
N THR A 199 -2.39 8.79 -9.17
CA THR A 199 -1.33 9.19 -10.11
C THR A 199 -1.41 10.66 -10.54
N ALA A 200 -2.42 11.41 -10.07
CA ALA A 200 -2.52 12.84 -10.29
C ALA A 200 -1.32 13.57 -9.68
N LYS A 201 -0.72 14.47 -10.45
CA LYS A 201 0.35 15.34 -9.96
C LYS A 201 -0.20 16.24 -8.85
N ILE A 202 0.51 16.24 -7.72
CA ILE A 202 0.27 17.17 -6.61
C ILE A 202 1.58 17.86 -6.21
N GLN A 203 1.47 19.01 -5.57
CA GLN A 203 2.66 19.78 -5.15
C GLN A 203 3.43 19.11 -4.01
N ASN A 204 2.74 18.36 -3.16
CA ASN A 204 3.35 17.69 -2.01
C ASN A 204 3.87 16.30 -2.41
N ASP A 205 5.18 16.20 -2.64
CA ASP A 205 5.85 14.95 -3.02
C ASP A 205 5.72 13.85 -1.94
N VAL A 206 5.66 14.22 -0.65
CA VAL A 206 5.48 13.23 0.43
C VAL A 206 4.13 12.56 0.29
N LEU A 207 3.05 13.35 0.15
CA LEU A 207 1.71 12.82 -0.07
C LEU A 207 1.63 12.02 -1.39
N LEU A 208 2.30 12.46 -2.46
CA LEU A 208 2.33 11.73 -3.73
C LEU A 208 2.96 10.35 -3.53
N ARG A 209 4.09 10.29 -2.84
CA ARG A 209 4.75 9.02 -2.51
C ARG A 209 3.86 8.10 -1.66
N ARG A 210 3.02 8.64 -0.78
CA ARG A 210 2.04 7.86 -0.01
C ARG A 210 0.91 7.32 -0.89
N ARG A 211 0.40 8.10 -1.85
CA ARG A 211 -0.57 7.63 -2.87
C ARG A 211 0.00 6.49 -3.72
N LEU A 212 1.26 6.63 -4.14
CA LEU A 212 2.01 5.55 -4.81
C LEU A 212 2.25 4.33 -3.89
N GLY A 213 2.21 4.55 -2.57
CA GLY A 213 2.12 3.53 -1.54
C GLY A 213 0.94 2.59 -1.78
N ILE A 214 -0.26 3.18 -1.87
CA ILE A 214 -1.52 2.47 -2.14
C ILE A 214 -1.46 1.75 -3.49
N LEU A 215 -1.03 2.45 -4.56
CA LEU A 215 -0.96 1.86 -5.90
C LEU A 215 -0.05 0.61 -5.91
N GLY A 216 1.14 0.71 -5.32
CA GLY A 216 2.03 -0.45 -5.21
C GLY A 216 1.40 -1.62 -4.44
N SER A 217 0.67 -1.35 -3.34
CA SER A 217 -0.05 -2.40 -2.62
C SER A 217 -1.09 -3.10 -3.50
N LEU A 218 -1.80 -2.37 -4.36
CA LEU A 218 -2.82 -2.92 -5.27
C LEU A 218 -2.24 -3.75 -6.43
N LEU A 219 -1.08 -3.36 -6.94
CA LEU A 219 -0.45 -4.02 -8.09
C LEU A 219 0.19 -5.37 -7.72
N ASN A 220 0.73 -5.50 -6.50
CA ASN A 220 1.47 -6.68 -6.06
C ASN A 220 0.66 -8.00 -6.07
N SER A 221 -0.67 -7.94 -6.08
CA SER A 221 -1.52 -9.14 -6.12
C SER A 221 -1.98 -9.53 -7.53
N GLY A 222 -1.71 -8.71 -8.54
CA GLY A 222 -2.27 -8.86 -9.88
C GLY A 222 -3.74 -8.44 -10.00
N SER A 223 -4.32 -7.79 -8.99
CA SER A 223 -5.74 -7.36 -9.05
C SER A 223 -6.06 -6.31 -10.12
N LEU A 224 -5.04 -5.69 -10.70
CA LEU A 224 -5.14 -4.69 -11.78
C LEU A 224 -4.34 -5.11 -13.02
N ILE A 225 -4.13 -6.42 -13.22
CA ILE A 225 -3.22 -6.93 -14.27
C ILE A 225 -3.64 -6.51 -15.68
N ASP A 226 -4.93 -6.42 -15.95
CA ASP A 226 -5.47 -6.03 -17.25
C ASP A 226 -5.21 -4.53 -17.52
N GLU A 227 -5.04 -3.72 -16.47
CA GLU A 227 -4.78 -2.29 -16.54
C GLU A 227 -3.29 -1.93 -16.52
N PHE A 228 -2.38 -2.90 -16.33
CA PHE A 228 -0.94 -2.65 -16.15
C PHE A 228 -0.32 -1.74 -17.21
N GLU A 229 -0.69 -1.92 -18.49
CA GLU A 229 -0.17 -1.07 -19.58
C GLU A 229 -0.62 0.39 -19.44
N SER A 230 -1.88 0.62 -19.07
CA SER A 230 -2.43 1.96 -18.85
C SER A 230 -1.77 2.63 -17.64
N ILE A 231 -1.63 1.87 -16.54
CA ILE A 231 -0.99 2.34 -15.30
C ILE A 231 0.48 2.67 -15.55
N LYS A 232 1.22 1.77 -16.20
CA LYS A 232 2.62 1.98 -16.59
C LYS A 232 2.78 3.29 -17.37
N LYS A 233 1.93 3.52 -18.38
CA LYS A 233 1.97 4.75 -19.19
C LYS A 233 1.74 6.00 -18.35
N LYS A 234 0.77 6.00 -17.43
CA LYS A 234 0.52 7.10 -16.49
C LYS A 234 1.73 7.38 -15.59
N LEU A 235 2.35 6.34 -15.03
CA LEU A 235 3.52 6.46 -14.17
C LEU A 235 4.75 7.00 -14.93
N LEU A 236 4.97 6.54 -16.16
CA LEU A 236 6.04 7.06 -17.01
C LEU A 236 5.83 8.55 -17.35
N ILE A 237 4.59 8.97 -17.63
CA ILE A 237 4.28 10.39 -17.87
C ILE A 237 4.52 11.23 -16.61
N LEU A 238 4.21 10.69 -15.43
CA LEU A 238 4.39 11.37 -14.15
C LEU A 238 5.87 11.50 -13.75
N TYR A 239 6.68 10.48 -14.02
CA TYR A 239 8.06 10.37 -13.53
C TYR A 239 8.95 11.63 -13.70
N PRO A 240 9.06 12.24 -14.90
CA PRO A 240 9.92 13.41 -15.10
C PRO A 240 9.38 14.67 -14.42
N GLN A 241 8.11 14.67 -14.02
CA GLN A 241 7.46 15.80 -13.36
C GLN A 241 7.74 15.83 -11.85
N VAL A 242 8.28 14.75 -11.30
CA VAL A 242 8.62 14.60 -9.89
C VAL A 242 10.07 15.02 -9.66
N VAL A 243 10.29 15.89 -8.67
CA VAL A 243 11.63 16.38 -8.32
C VAL A 243 12.26 15.55 -7.21
N ASN A 244 11.46 15.14 -6.21
CA ASN A 244 11.96 14.41 -5.05
C ASN A 244 12.53 13.02 -5.43
N PRO A 245 13.82 12.73 -5.12
CA PRO A 245 14.45 11.47 -5.50
C PRO A 245 13.79 10.22 -4.90
N ALA A 246 13.30 10.29 -3.66
CA ALA A 246 12.66 9.14 -3.03
C ALA A 246 11.29 8.83 -3.65
N THR A 247 10.62 9.84 -4.20
CA THR A 247 9.36 9.68 -4.94
C THR A 247 9.62 9.15 -6.34
N LYS A 248 10.66 9.64 -7.02
CA LYS A 248 11.17 9.05 -8.27
C LYS A 248 11.52 7.57 -8.10
N GLN A 249 12.25 7.21 -7.05
CA GLN A 249 12.59 5.82 -6.75
C GLN A 249 11.33 4.98 -6.54
N ARG A 250 10.35 5.50 -5.79
CA ARG A 250 9.08 4.78 -5.59
C ARG A 250 8.35 4.54 -6.92
N LEU A 251 8.31 5.52 -7.82
CA LEU A 251 7.72 5.37 -9.16
C LEU A 251 8.45 4.29 -9.96
N MET A 252 9.78 4.36 -10.00
CA MET A 252 10.57 3.38 -10.77
C MET A 252 10.43 1.98 -10.22
N ASN A 253 10.40 1.80 -8.89
CA ASN A 253 10.15 0.48 -8.31
C ASN A 253 8.81 -0.09 -8.79
N ILE A 254 7.74 0.70 -8.76
CA ILE A 254 6.42 0.25 -9.22
C ILE A 254 6.43 -0.08 -10.73
N ILE A 255 7.10 0.75 -11.54
CA ILE A 255 7.23 0.51 -12.97
C ILE A 255 8.03 -0.78 -13.23
N SER A 256 9.10 -1.00 -12.49
CA SER A 256 9.90 -2.24 -12.52
C SER A 256 9.08 -3.45 -12.11
N ASP A 257 8.26 -3.35 -11.07
CA ASP A 257 7.37 -4.44 -10.64
C ASP A 257 6.36 -4.81 -11.74
N ILE A 258 5.85 -3.83 -12.49
CA ILE A 258 4.94 -4.06 -13.63
C ILE A 258 5.69 -4.68 -14.83
N THR A 259 6.89 -4.20 -15.12
CA THR A 259 7.61 -4.53 -16.36
C THR A 259 8.53 -5.75 -16.23
N GLY A 260 8.89 -6.13 -15.00
CA GLY A 260 9.98 -7.06 -14.71
C GLY A 260 11.37 -6.50 -15.02
N ASP A 261 11.50 -5.21 -15.38
CA ASP A 261 12.77 -4.59 -15.74
C ASP A 261 13.49 -4.07 -14.48
N VAL A 262 14.52 -4.79 -14.06
CA VAL A 262 15.33 -4.47 -12.88
C VAL A 262 16.68 -3.93 -13.38
N ASP A 263 16.84 -2.60 -13.33
CA ASP A 263 18.12 -1.91 -13.57
C ASP A 263 18.56 -1.27 -12.25
N ASP A 264 19.78 -1.59 -11.80
CA ASP A 264 20.39 -1.01 -10.59
C ASP A 264 21.11 0.33 -10.86
N GLY A 265 21.02 0.81 -12.10
CA GLY A 265 21.66 2.02 -12.57
C GLY A 265 20.89 3.32 -12.30
N ASP A 266 21.14 4.29 -13.18
CA ASP A 266 20.53 5.62 -13.14
C ASP A 266 19.03 5.55 -13.48
N MET A 267 18.17 6.01 -12.56
CA MET A 267 16.71 5.98 -12.75
C MET A 267 16.22 6.71 -14.00
N ASP A 268 16.87 7.81 -14.41
CA ASP A 268 16.47 8.54 -15.61
C ASP A 268 16.85 7.75 -16.87
N ARG A 269 17.96 6.99 -16.84
CA ARG A 269 18.31 6.05 -17.92
C ARG A 269 17.33 4.87 -17.96
N GLN A 270 16.99 4.29 -16.82
CA GLN A 270 16.01 3.20 -16.74
C GLN A 270 14.65 3.66 -17.28
N PHE A 271 14.16 4.82 -16.82
CA PHE A 271 12.97 5.47 -17.37
C PHE A 271 13.06 5.59 -18.90
N ALA A 272 14.18 6.12 -19.42
CA ALA A 272 14.32 6.32 -20.86
C ALA A 272 14.29 5.01 -21.66
N ASN A 273 14.79 3.92 -21.10
CA ASN A 273 14.74 2.60 -21.72
C ASN A 273 13.31 2.06 -21.78
N ILE A 274 12.58 2.11 -20.66
CA ILE A 274 11.21 1.61 -20.55
C ILE A 274 10.24 2.50 -21.35
N ALA A 275 10.44 3.81 -21.36
CA ALA A 275 9.65 4.75 -22.16
C ALA A 275 9.79 4.46 -23.66
N GLN A 276 11.00 4.18 -24.15
CA GLN A 276 11.21 3.79 -25.54
C GLN A 276 10.47 2.50 -25.89
N ASP A 277 10.58 1.47 -25.06
CA ASP A 277 9.87 0.19 -25.29
C ASP A 277 8.36 0.36 -25.28
N THR A 278 7.87 1.17 -24.34
CA THR A 278 6.45 1.51 -24.25
C THR A 278 5.98 2.18 -25.53
N LEU A 279 6.73 3.16 -26.04
CA LEU A 279 6.41 3.88 -27.29
C LEU A 279 6.45 2.98 -28.53
N ILE A 280 7.46 2.10 -28.63
CA ILE A 280 7.61 1.14 -29.75
C ILE A 280 6.34 0.30 -29.92
N ASN A 281 5.75 -0.12 -28.80
CA ASN A 281 4.57 -0.98 -28.78
C ASN A 281 3.24 -0.21 -29.00
N GLN A 282 3.25 1.12 -29.09
CA GLN A 282 2.03 1.89 -29.35
C GLN A 282 1.73 1.94 -30.85
N GLU A 283 0.52 1.51 -31.22
CA GLU A 283 -0.01 1.62 -32.58
C GLU A 283 -0.65 2.98 -32.88
N ALA A 284 -1.21 3.67 -31.88
CA ALA A 284 -1.86 4.96 -32.05
C ALA A 284 -1.05 6.11 -31.40
N LEU A 285 -1.13 7.30 -31.99
CA LEU A 285 -0.60 8.54 -31.42
C LEU A 285 -1.67 9.23 -30.55
N ASP A 286 -2.16 8.52 -29.55
CA ASP A 286 -3.03 9.11 -28.54
C ASP A 286 -2.30 10.17 -27.69
N ASP A 287 -3.06 10.96 -26.93
CA ASP A 287 -2.54 12.04 -26.10
C ASP A 287 -1.50 11.55 -25.08
N GLY A 288 -1.66 10.36 -24.53
CA GLY A 288 -0.70 9.78 -23.60
C GLY A 288 0.62 9.40 -24.28
N THR A 289 0.55 8.85 -25.50
CA THR A 289 1.73 8.51 -26.31
C THR A 289 2.52 9.77 -26.64
N LEU A 290 1.83 10.84 -27.05
CA LEU A 290 2.46 12.12 -27.36
C LEU A 290 3.08 12.77 -26.11
N ARG A 291 2.39 12.72 -24.96
CA ARG A 291 2.94 13.21 -23.68
C ARG A 291 4.20 12.44 -23.27
N LEU A 292 4.18 11.12 -23.35
CA LEU A 292 5.35 10.29 -23.01
C LEU A 292 6.54 10.60 -23.94
N LEU A 293 6.28 10.79 -25.24
CA LEU A 293 7.30 11.17 -26.21
C LEU A 293 7.90 12.55 -25.91
N ASP A 294 7.07 13.53 -25.53
CA ASP A 294 7.52 14.86 -25.14
C ASP A 294 8.38 14.83 -23.86
N GLU A 295 7.98 14.02 -22.88
CA GLU A 295 8.76 13.80 -21.67
C GLU A 295 10.13 13.14 -21.93
N LEU A 296 10.16 12.11 -22.77
CA LEU A 296 11.42 11.47 -23.19
C LEU A 296 12.31 12.45 -23.97
N LYS A 297 11.72 13.31 -24.80
CA LYS A 297 12.40 14.38 -25.53
C LYS A 297 13.03 15.39 -24.57
N LYS A 298 12.30 15.89 -23.57
CA LYS A 298 12.81 16.83 -22.56
C LYS A 298 14.03 16.24 -21.86
N LEU A 299 13.92 14.98 -21.44
CA LEU A 299 15.03 14.30 -20.78
C LEU A 299 16.27 14.20 -21.68
N LYS A 300 16.10 13.84 -22.95
CA LYS A 300 17.18 13.77 -23.94
C LYS A 300 17.82 15.13 -24.23
N LEU A 301 17.02 16.20 -24.26
CA LEU A 301 17.51 17.57 -24.44
C LEU A 301 18.32 18.05 -23.25
N ASN A 302 17.87 17.73 -22.03
CA ASN A 302 18.57 18.08 -20.79
C ASN A 302 19.93 17.38 -20.68
N ASN A 303 20.00 16.11 -21.07
CA ASN A 303 21.26 15.36 -21.11
C ASN A 303 21.35 14.46 -22.36
N LYS A 304 22.02 14.99 -23.40
CA LYS A 304 22.18 14.30 -24.69
C LYS A 304 22.89 12.95 -24.58
N ASN A 305 23.74 12.75 -23.57
CA ASN A 305 24.54 11.54 -23.41
C ASN A 305 23.94 10.54 -22.40
N LEU A 306 22.80 10.86 -21.79
CA LEU A 306 22.19 10.03 -20.75
C LEU A 306 21.87 8.60 -21.23
N PHE A 307 21.25 8.51 -22.41
CA PHE A 307 20.85 7.26 -23.04
C PHE A 307 20.99 7.34 -24.56
N LYS A 308 21.15 6.20 -25.22
CA LYS A 308 21.13 6.08 -26.68
C LYS A 308 19.73 5.67 -27.13
N ALA A 309 19.24 6.28 -28.22
CA ALA A 309 17.99 5.86 -28.82
C ALA A 309 18.12 4.43 -29.39
N LYS A 310 17.17 3.56 -29.05
CA LYS A 310 17.05 2.18 -29.56
C LYS A 310 16.78 2.20 -31.06
N SER A 311 17.32 1.25 -31.81
CA SER A 311 17.14 1.19 -33.26
C SER A 311 15.66 1.01 -33.62
N GLU A 312 14.96 0.19 -32.86
CA GLU A 312 13.54 -0.11 -32.93
C GLU A 312 12.70 1.14 -32.67
N PHE A 313 13.10 1.98 -31.71
CA PHE A 313 12.44 3.26 -31.43
C PHE A 313 12.62 4.24 -32.59
N LEU A 314 13.82 4.30 -33.19
CA LEU A 314 14.07 5.13 -34.37
C LEU A 314 13.30 4.63 -35.60
N GLU A 315 13.12 3.32 -35.76
CA GLU A 315 12.28 2.74 -36.80
C GLU A 315 10.79 3.04 -36.55
N TRP A 316 10.33 2.98 -35.31
CA TRP A 316 8.99 3.39 -34.92
C TRP A 316 8.74 4.87 -35.30
N LEU A 317 9.67 5.78 -34.99
CA LEU A 317 9.59 7.19 -35.42
C LEU A 317 9.50 7.33 -36.95
N ASN A 318 10.26 6.54 -37.71
CA ASN A 318 10.18 6.54 -39.17
C ASN A 318 8.79 6.12 -39.67
N LYS A 319 8.23 5.03 -39.13
CA LYS A 319 6.87 4.56 -39.49
C LYS A 319 5.83 5.65 -39.19
N ARG A 320 5.97 6.37 -38.08
CA ARG A 320 5.09 7.50 -37.73
C ARG A 320 5.20 8.66 -38.70
N MET A 321 6.42 9.04 -39.09
CA MET A 321 6.62 10.09 -40.10
C MET A 321 5.97 9.74 -41.43
N GLU A 322 6.11 8.51 -41.92
CA GLU A 322 5.47 8.10 -43.19
C GLU A 322 3.94 8.17 -43.11
N ALA A 323 3.35 7.74 -41.98
CA ALA A 323 1.92 7.86 -41.76
C ALA A 323 1.46 9.34 -41.72
N LEU A 324 2.19 10.20 -41.02
CA LEU A 324 1.90 11.65 -40.95
C LEU A 324 2.06 12.33 -42.32
N LYS A 325 3.06 11.93 -43.11
CA LYS A 325 3.29 12.39 -44.48
C LYS A 325 2.14 12.00 -45.39
N ALA A 326 1.69 10.74 -45.32
CA ALA A 326 0.53 10.27 -46.08
C ALA A 326 -0.76 11.04 -45.71
N ALA A 327 -0.93 11.35 -44.42
CA ALA A 327 -2.06 12.13 -43.91
C ALA A 327 -1.95 13.65 -44.15
N LYS A 328 -0.79 14.15 -44.62
CA LYS A 328 -0.46 15.59 -44.70
C LYS A 328 -0.64 16.31 -43.35
N ASP A 329 -0.29 15.63 -42.27
CA ASP A 329 -0.43 16.14 -40.91
C ASP A 329 0.69 17.15 -40.57
N PRO A 330 0.38 18.34 -40.02
CA PRO A 330 1.37 19.35 -39.66
C PRO A 330 2.39 18.87 -38.61
N LYS A 331 2.08 17.83 -37.82
CA LYS A 331 3.02 17.22 -36.85
C LYS A 331 4.22 16.53 -37.51
N LEU A 332 4.22 16.36 -38.84
CA LEU A 332 5.34 15.73 -39.56
C LEU A 332 6.68 16.41 -39.26
N GLU A 333 6.74 17.75 -39.26
CA GLU A 333 7.98 18.48 -39.03
C GLU A 333 8.49 18.32 -37.59
N GLU A 334 7.59 18.22 -36.62
CA GLU A 334 7.96 17.88 -35.24
C GLU A 334 8.61 16.50 -35.16
N PHE A 335 8.01 15.49 -35.80
CA PHE A 335 8.55 14.13 -35.82
C PHE A 335 9.88 14.02 -36.58
N ARG A 336 10.10 14.84 -37.61
CA ARG A 336 11.41 14.95 -38.29
C ARG A 336 12.49 15.46 -37.35
N SER A 337 12.21 16.54 -36.61
CA SER A 337 13.15 17.06 -35.61
C SER A 337 13.43 16.01 -34.53
N LEU A 338 12.40 15.33 -34.00
CA LEU A 338 12.56 14.23 -33.04
C LEU A 338 13.50 13.14 -33.59
N ARG A 339 13.24 12.67 -34.81
CA ARG A 339 13.97 11.55 -35.41
C ARG A 339 15.44 11.87 -35.65
N HIS A 340 15.76 13.06 -36.10
CA HIS A 340 17.11 13.34 -36.60
C HIS A 340 17.93 14.29 -35.75
N GLU A 341 17.30 15.29 -35.11
CA GLU A 341 18.00 16.29 -34.32
C GLU A 341 18.13 15.88 -32.85
N ILE A 342 17.09 15.24 -32.31
CA ILE A 342 16.99 14.95 -30.88
C ILE A 342 17.46 13.52 -30.57
N PHE A 343 16.85 12.52 -31.21
CA PHE A 343 17.16 11.11 -30.94
C PHE A 343 18.15 10.50 -31.92
N GLY A 344 18.23 11.04 -33.13
CA GLY A 344 19.10 10.54 -34.20
C GLY A 344 20.42 11.30 -34.35
N ASN A 345 21.00 11.16 -35.54
CA ASN A 345 22.20 11.88 -35.93
C ASN A 345 21.81 13.09 -36.79
N ALA A 346 22.15 14.30 -36.33
CA ALA A 346 21.83 15.55 -37.04
C ALA A 346 22.39 15.60 -38.47
N LYS A 347 23.46 14.85 -38.79
CA LYS A 347 24.00 14.76 -40.15
C LYS A 347 23.09 13.97 -41.12
N ALA A 348 22.14 13.19 -40.61
CA ALA A 348 21.16 12.48 -41.43
C ALA A 348 20.06 13.40 -42.00
N MET A 349 19.74 14.53 -41.34
CA MET A 349 18.77 15.53 -41.83
C MET A 349 19.13 16.07 -43.21
N ARG A 350 20.42 16.25 -43.48
CA ARG A 350 20.88 16.84 -44.75
C ARG A 350 20.49 15.98 -45.94
N LYS A 351 20.41 14.65 -45.77
CA LYS A 351 19.98 13.73 -46.83
C LYS A 351 18.46 13.69 -46.99
N SER A 352 17.68 13.87 -45.93
CA SER A 352 16.21 13.77 -46.01
C SER A 352 15.54 14.98 -46.67
N TYR A 353 16.19 16.15 -46.67
CA TYR A 353 15.73 17.32 -47.43
C TYR A 353 16.11 17.27 -48.91
N ASP A 354 17.15 16.50 -49.27
CA ASP A 354 17.57 16.30 -50.66
C ASP A 354 16.68 15.30 -51.42
N GLU A 355 15.77 14.59 -50.73
CA GLU A 355 14.81 13.61 -51.30
C GLU A 355 13.36 14.16 -51.40
N LEU A 356 13.17 15.46 -51.20
CA LEU A 356 11.95 16.21 -51.52
C LEU A 356 12.06 16.81 -52.93
#